data_AF-A0A951QC13-F1
#
_entry.id   AF-A0A951QC13-F1
#
_cell.length_a   1.000
_cell.length_b   1.000
_cell.length_c   1.000
_cell.angle_alpha   90.00
_cell.angle_beta   90.00
_cell.angle_gamma   90.00
#
_symmetry.space_group_name_H-M   'P 1'
#
loop_
_entity.id
_entity.type
_entity.pdbx_description
1 polymer ?
#
loop_
_entity_poly.entity_id
_entity_poly.type
_entity_poly.pdbx_seq_one_letter_code
_entity_poly.pdbx_strand_id
1 'polypeptide(L)'
;MWHRLKNFLSSLWTYNALRPDFRVRRRVNRSLSDRPALSQDEWFEAHYKAQGVTYAIALFAYQHLGQYSGLDLSRVLPSDRLEEDLQWTEVCWFDWEQSLCEDFHGCFGVDMGDRLDFSCLSTVQDLVDFLNQQKINPDSGELDFPEILSLNSEPEF
;
A
#
# COMPACT_ATOMS: atom_id res chain seq x y z
N MET A 1 -5.45 -21.59 19.22
CA MET A 1 -5.67 -21.62 17.75
C MET A 1 -7.15 -21.64 17.34
N TRP A 2 -8.10 -22.18 18.12
CA TRP A 2 -9.54 -22.19 17.77
C TRP A 2 -10.24 -20.81 17.81
N HIS A 3 -9.73 -19.87 18.60
CA HIS A 3 -10.30 -18.52 18.71
C HIS A 3 -10.06 -17.63 17.47
N ARG A 4 -8.96 -17.84 16.72
CA ARG A 4 -8.67 -17.09 15.48
C ARG A 4 -9.63 -17.48 14.35
N LEU A 5 -9.97 -18.76 14.22
CA LEU A 5 -10.94 -19.22 13.20
C LEU A 5 -12.37 -18.72 13.48
N LYS A 6 -12.79 -18.68 14.75
CA LYS A 6 -14.11 -18.15 15.12
C LYS A 6 -14.22 -16.65 14.85
N ASN A 7 -13.18 -15.88 15.17
CA ASN A 7 -13.12 -14.46 14.83
C ASN A 7 -13.10 -14.22 13.31
N PHE A 8 -12.41 -15.07 12.56
CA PHE A 8 -12.40 -15.01 11.09
C PHE A 8 -13.79 -15.25 10.51
N LEU A 9 -14.51 -16.28 10.96
CA LEU A 9 -15.87 -16.58 10.49
C LEU A 9 -16.91 -15.53 10.93
N SER A 10 -16.80 -14.96 12.13
CA SER A 10 -17.66 -13.85 12.56
C SER A 10 -17.31 -12.55 11.84
N SER A 11 -16.03 -12.30 11.55
CA SER A 11 -15.60 -11.17 10.73
C SER A 11 -16.13 -11.30 9.32
N LEU A 12 -16.06 -12.49 8.68
CA LEU A 12 -16.54 -12.73 7.32
C LEU A 12 -18.04 -12.43 7.13
N TRP A 13 -18.85 -12.59 8.18
CA TRP A 13 -20.27 -12.24 8.14
C TRP A 13 -20.52 -10.73 8.26
N THR A 14 -19.72 -10.02 9.07
CA THR A 14 -19.67 -8.55 9.12
C THR A 14 -19.03 -7.94 7.86
N TYR A 15 -18.05 -8.62 7.25
CA TYR A 15 -17.36 -8.29 5.99
C TYR A 15 -18.32 -8.16 4.81
N ASN A 16 -19.39 -8.95 4.80
CA ASN A 16 -20.39 -8.92 3.74
C ASN A 16 -21.19 -7.59 3.75
N ALA A 17 -21.21 -6.89 4.88
CA ALA A 17 -21.77 -5.53 5.02
C ALA A 17 -20.73 -4.41 4.75
N LEU A 18 -19.44 -4.74 4.66
CA LEU A 18 -18.32 -3.82 4.36
C LEU A 18 -17.71 -4.11 2.97
N ARG A 19 -18.56 -4.52 2.03
CA ARG A 19 -18.14 -4.86 0.67
C ARG A 19 -17.84 -3.60 -0.15
N PRO A 20 -16.90 -3.68 -1.10
CA PRO A 20 -16.64 -2.60 -2.04
C PRO A 20 -17.91 -2.24 -2.82
N ASP A 21 -18.07 -0.96 -3.16
CA ASP A 21 -19.16 -0.54 -4.04
C ASP A 21 -18.86 -0.99 -5.47
N PHE A 22 -19.45 -2.12 -5.86
CA PHE A 22 -19.28 -2.69 -7.19
C PHE A 22 -19.80 -1.79 -8.32
N ARG A 23 -20.74 -0.87 -8.05
CA ARG A 23 -21.22 0.09 -9.04
C ARG A 23 -20.17 1.18 -9.28
N VAL A 24 -19.56 1.67 -8.21
CA VAL A 24 -18.43 2.62 -8.27
C VAL A 24 -17.25 1.96 -8.99
N ARG A 25 -16.85 0.76 -8.58
CA ARG A 25 -15.78 -0.02 -9.25
C ARG A 25 -16.01 -0.19 -10.74
N ARG A 26 -17.24 -0.54 -11.14
CA ARG A 26 -17.60 -0.69 -12.57
C ARG A 26 -17.55 0.64 -13.32
N ARG A 27 -17.91 1.74 -12.67
CA ARG A 27 -17.85 3.08 -13.25
C ARG A 27 -16.40 3.51 -13.47
N VAL A 28 -15.53 3.35 -12.47
CA VAL A 28 -14.11 3.67 -12.55
C VAL A 28 -13.44 2.80 -13.63
N ASN A 29 -13.67 1.49 -13.66
CA ASN A 29 -13.12 0.65 -14.74
C ASN A 29 -13.61 1.05 -16.14
N ARG A 30 -14.83 1.60 -16.25
CA ARG A 30 -15.32 2.14 -17.52
C ARG A 30 -14.67 3.47 -17.87
N SER A 31 -14.36 4.35 -16.92
CA SER A 31 -13.61 5.57 -17.23
C SER A 31 -12.16 5.26 -17.60
N LEU A 32 -11.57 4.21 -17.03
CA LEU A 32 -10.24 3.74 -17.38
C LEU A 32 -10.19 3.10 -18.78
N SER A 33 -11.30 2.59 -19.33
CA SER A 33 -11.28 1.77 -20.56
C SER A 33 -10.82 2.51 -21.81
N ASP A 34 -10.88 3.85 -21.81
CA ASP A 34 -10.43 4.68 -22.94
C ASP A 34 -8.91 4.82 -23.01
N ARG A 35 -8.20 4.41 -21.96
CA ARG A 35 -6.74 4.48 -21.85
C ARG A 35 -6.08 3.22 -22.43
N PRO A 36 -4.85 3.30 -22.97
CA PRO A 36 -4.13 2.10 -23.39
C PRO A 36 -3.90 1.16 -22.20
N ALA A 37 -4.07 -0.14 -22.44
CA ALA A 37 -3.70 -1.17 -21.48
C ALA A 37 -2.23 -1.49 -21.65
N LEU A 38 -1.44 -1.31 -20.59
CA LEU A 38 -0.03 -1.62 -20.51
C LEU A 38 0.16 -2.95 -19.80
N SER A 39 1.04 -3.79 -20.32
CA SER A 39 1.56 -4.94 -19.58
C SER A 39 2.38 -4.49 -18.35
N GLN A 40 2.69 -5.43 -17.46
CA GLN A 40 3.51 -5.16 -16.26
C GLN A 40 4.88 -4.55 -16.63
N ASP A 41 5.53 -5.11 -17.66
CA ASP A 41 6.82 -4.62 -18.15
C ASP A 41 6.70 -3.20 -18.72
N GLU A 42 5.68 -2.96 -19.55
CA GLU A 42 5.43 -1.63 -20.13
C GLU A 42 5.08 -0.60 -19.06
N TRP A 43 4.29 -0.97 -18.06
CA TRP A 43 3.92 -0.09 -16.95
C TRP A 43 5.16 0.31 -16.13
N PHE A 44 6.04 -0.64 -15.84
CA PHE A 44 7.30 -0.38 -15.17
C PHE A 44 8.24 0.52 -15.99
N GLU A 45 8.47 0.16 -17.26
CA GLU A 45 9.38 0.87 -18.14
C GLU A 45 8.90 2.30 -18.42
N ALA A 46 7.60 2.48 -18.65
CA ALA A 46 7.01 3.78 -18.99
C ALA A 46 6.96 4.74 -17.79
N HIS A 47 6.77 4.22 -16.58
CA HIS A 47 6.44 5.06 -15.42
C HIS A 47 7.48 5.04 -14.31
N TYR A 48 8.07 3.89 -13.98
CA TYR A 48 8.74 3.70 -12.70
C TYR A 48 10.26 3.52 -12.80
N LYS A 49 10.76 2.99 -13.92
CA LYS A 49 12.19 2.74 -14.12
C LYS A 49 13.04 4.00 -13.98
N ALA A 50 12.61 5.11 -14.60
CA ALA A 50 13.34 6.38 -14.54
C ALA A 50 13.32 7.03 -13.14
N GLN A 51 12.35 6.64 -12.29
CA GLN A 51 12.16 7.18 -10.94
C GLN A 51 12.90 6.37 -9.87
N GLY A 52 13.63 5.31 -10.25
CA GLY A 52 14.38 4.49 -9.31
C GLY A 52 13.52 3.52 -8.49
N VAL A 53 12.25 3.33 -8.86
CA VAL A 53 11.41 2.26 -8.30
C VAL A 53 11.94 0.92 -8.80
N THR A 54 12.05 -0.06 -7.91
CA THR A 54 12.53 -1.40 -8.33
C THR A 54 11.43 -2.15 -9.08
N TYR A 55 11.82 -2.96 -10.09
CA TYR A 55 10.87 -3.78 -10.86
C TYR A 55 9.97 -4.64 -9.96
N ALA A 56 10.53 -5.21 -8.89
CA ALA A 56 9.77 -6.03 -7.94
C ALA A 56 8.68 -5.24 -7.20
N ILE A 57 8.91 -3.96 -6.87
CA ILE A 57 7.91 -3.10 -6.22
C ILE A 57 6.83 -2.71 -7.22
N ALA A 58 7.21 -2.32 -8.44
CA ALA A 58 6.24 -2.01 -9.49
C ALA A 58 5.35 -3.23 -9.81
N LEU A 59 5.93 -4.42 -9.89
CA LEU A 59 5.19 -5.66 -10.13
C LEU A 59 4.24 -5.99 -8.97
N PHE A 60 4.73 -5.88 -7.73
CA PHE A 60 3.91 -6.06 -6.53
C PHE A 60 2.72 -5.10 -6.55
N ALA A 61 2.96 -3.81 -6.77
CA ALA A 61 1.91 -2.80 -6.84
C ALA A 61 0.89 -3.12 -7.95
N TYR A 62 1.36 -3.40 -9.18
CA TYR A 62 0.49 -3.73 -10.31
C TYR A 62 -0.47 -4.90 -9.99
N GLN A 63 0.03 -5.93 -9.31
CA GLN A 63 -0.75 -7.13 -9.01
C GLN A 63 -1.68 -6.94 -7.82
N HIS A 64 -1.14 -6.52 -6.68
CA HIS A 64 -1.87 -6.48 -5.42
C HIS A 64 -2.88 -5.32 -5.38
N LEU A 65 -2.53 -4.13 -5.89
CA LEU A 65 -3.46 -3.02 -5.98
C LEU A 65 -4.67 -3.36 -6.85
N GLY A 66 -4.48 -4.12 -7.93
CA GLY A 66 -5.59 -4.63 -8.76
C GLY A 66 -6.44 -5.68 -8.04
N GLN A 67 -5.85 -6.54 -7.23
CA GLN A 67 -6.60 -7.51 -6.43
C GLN A 67 -7.46 -6.85 -5.35
N TYR A 68 -6.93 -5.83 -4.67
CA TYR A 68 -7.63 -5.13 -3.61
C TYR A 68 -8.78 -4.27 -4.14
N SER A 69 -8.50 -3.46 -5.17
CA SER A 69 -9.44 -2.51 -5.74
C SER A 69 -10.40 -3.11 -6.76
N GLY A 70 -10.02 -4.23 -7.39
CA GLY A 70 -10.68 -4.77 -8.57
C GLY A 70 -10.65 -3.83 -9.78
N LEU A 71 -9.75 -2.85 -9.79
CA LEU A 71 -9.52 -1.98 -10.93
C LEU A 71 -8.59 -2.65 -11.95
N ASP A 72 -8.70 -2.25 -13.21
CA ASP A 72 -7.78 -2.66 -14.28
C ASP A 72 -6.49 -1.83 -14.21
N LEU A 73 -5.53 -2.31 -13.41
CA LEU A 73 -4.23 -1.63 -13.19
C LEU A 73 -3.41 -1.46 -14.48
N SER A 74 -3.70 -2.23 -15.53
CA SER A 74 -3.07 -2.02 -16.84
C SER A 74 -3.35 -0.63 -17.42
N ARG A 75 -4.38 0.06 -16.93
CA ARG A 75 -4.85 1.37 -17.44
C ARG A 75 -4.70 2.51 -16.43
N VAL A 76 -4.21 2.19 -15.23
CA VAL A 76 -4.00 3.16 -14.16
C VAL A 76 -2.68 3.89 -14.41
N LEU A 77 -2.71 5.20 -14.27
CA LEU A 77 -1.55 6.07 -14.39
C LEU A 77 -1.03 6.43 -13.00
N PRO A 78 0.29 6.65 -12.84
CA PRO A 78 0.84 7.08 -11.55
C PRO A 78 0.23 8.39 -11.04
N SER A 79 -0.15 9.28 -11.95
CA SER A 79 -0.78 10.57 -11.62
C SER A 79 -2.25 10.48 -11.21
N ASP A 80 -2.90 9.31 -11.34
CA ASP A 80 -4.28 9.16 -10.91
C ASP A 80 -4.37 9.40 -9.40
N ARG A 81 -5.29 10.27 -9.00
CA ARG A 81 -5.56 10.54 -7.59
C ARG A 81 -6.37 9.39 -7.00
N LEU A 82 -5.92 8.89 -5.86
CA LEU A 82 -6.52 7.72 -5.21
C LEU A 82 -8.01 7.96 -4.97
N GLU A 83 -8.38 9.08 -4.35
CA GLU A 83 -9.78 9.33 -4.01
C GLU A 83 -10.58 10.01 -5.13
N GLU A 84 -10.00 11.00 -5.82
CA GLU A 84 -10.76 11.78 -6.80
C GLU A 84 -10.96 11.08 -8.14
N ASP A 85 -9.95 10.35 -8.61
CA ASP A 85 -10.00 9.68 -9.93
C ASP A 85 -10.39 8.21 -9.80
N LEU A 86 -9.86 7.52 -8.79
CA LEU A 86 -10.03 6.07 -8.63
C LEU A 86 -11.08 5.68 -7.58
N GLN A 87 -11.52 6.64 -6.75
CA GLN A 87 -12.44 6.39 -5.64
C GLN A 87 -11.96 5.23 -4.76
N TRP A 88 -10.66 5.22 -4.45
CA TRP A 88 -9.90 4.09 -3.92
C TRP A 88 -10.56 3.45 -2.70
N THR A 89 -10.93 4.28 -1.71
CA THR A 89 -11.60 3.81 -0.49
C THR A 89 -12.92 3.09 -0.76
N GLU A 90 -13.67 3.49 -1.79
CA GLU A 90 -14.96 2.87 -2.11
C GLU A 90 -14.84 1.60 -2.96
N VAL A 91 -13.80 1.52 -3.80
CA VAL A 91 -13.60 0.38 -4.69
C VAL A 91 -12.81 -0.74 -4.02
N CYS A 92 -12.00 -0.45 -3.02
CA CYS A 92 -11.21 -1.44 -2.29
C CYS A 92 -12.04 -2.26 -1.30
N TRP A 93 -11.58 -3.48 -1.02
CA TRP A 93 -12.02 -4.21 0.16
C TRP A 93 -11.63 -3.43 1.41
N PHE A 94 -12.48 -3.38 2.43
CA PHE A 94 -12.24 -2.50 3.58
C PHE A 94 -10.93 -2.80 4.34
N ASP A 95 -10.43 -4.03 4.23
CA ASP A 95 -9.23 -4.55 4.87
C ASP A 95 -8.00 -4.50 3.96
N TRP A 96 -8.09 -3.79 2.83
CA TRP A 96 -7.02 -3.74 1.85
C TRP A 96 -5.70 -3.22 2.43
N GLU A 97 -5.76 -2.29 3.40
CA GLU A 97 -4.59 -1.73 4.08
C GLU A 97 -3.85 -2.80 4.89
N GLN A 98 -4.60 -3.58 5.66
CA GLN A 98 -4.06 -4.69 6.43
C GLN A 98 -3.50 -5.76 5.48
N SER A 99 -4.23 -6.06 4.40
CA SER A 99 -3.80 -7.03 3.38
C SER A 99 -2.51 -6.57 2.70
N LEU A 100 -2.37 -5.28 2.41
CA LEU A 100 -1.16 -4.69 1.83
C LEU A 100 0.04 -4.88 2.76
N CYS A 101 -0.11 -4.59 4.06
CA CYS A 101 0.97 -4.79 5.03
C CYS A 101 1.38 -6.26 5.14
N GLU A 102 0.41 -7.18 5.24
CA GLU A 102 0.66 -8.62 5.34
C GLU A 102 1.33 -9.19 4.08
N ASP A 103 0.83 -8.82 2.90
CA ASP A 103 1.39 -9.26 1.61
C ASP A 103 2.78 -8.67 1.37
N PHE A 104 3.00 -7.39 1.70
CA PHE A 104 4.29 -6.74 1.55
C PHE A 104 5.34 -7.37 2.47
N HIS A 105 4.98 -7.63 3.73
CA HIS A 105 5.85 -8.37 4.66
C HIS A 105 6.11 -9.80 4.14
N GLY A 106 5.09 -10.48 3.60
CA GLY A 106 5.24 -11.80 2.98
C GLY A 106 6.20 -11.82 1.79
N CYS A 107 6.18 -10.78 0.95
CA CYS A 107 7.02 -10.68 -0.25
C CYS A 107 8.43 -10.15 0.02
N PHE A 108 8.59 -9.22 0.95
CA PHE A 108 9.83 -8.47 1.13
C PHE A 108 10.44 -8.56 2.54
N GLY A 109 9.73 -9.16 3.50
CA GLY A 109 10.19 -9.29 4.90
C GLY A 109 10.21 -7.98 5.69
N VAL A 110 9.52 -6.94 5.20
CA VAL A 110 9.46 -5.61 5.82
C VAL A 110 8.08 -5.39 6.42
N ASP A 111 8.03 -5.03 7.70
CA ASP A 111 6.78 -4.67 8.38
C ASP A 111 6.52 -3.16 8.23
N MET A 112 5.34 -2.81 7.71
CA MET A 112 4.91 -1.42 7.48
C MET A 112 3.83 -0.97 8.47
N GLY A 113 3.35 -1.84 9.37
CA GLY A 113 2.12 -1.65 10.14
C GLY A 113 2.03 -0.33 10.90
N ASP A 114 3.14 0.16 11.45
CA ASP A 114 3.19 1.40 12.23
C ASP A 114 3.51 2.66 11.41
N ARG A 115 3.93 2.49 10.14
CA ARG A 115 4.45 3.58 9.29
C ARG A 115 3.47 4.04 8.21
N LEU A 116 2.40 3.28 8.03
CA LEU A 116 1.48 3.51 6.95
C LEU A 116 0.44 4.57 7.36
N ASP A 117 0.65 5.80 6.89
CA ASP A 117 -0.33 6.89 6.97
C ASP A 117 -0.89 7.24 5.58
N PHE A 118 -2.05 6.68 5.25
CA PHE A 118 -2.73 6.93 3.98
C PHE A 118 -3.18 8.38 3.79
N SER A 119 -3.30 9.18 4.86
CA SER A 119 -3.69 10.57 4.74
C SER A 119 -2.65 11.42 3.98
N CYS A 120 -1.42 10.93 3.90
CA CYS A 120 -0.33 11.56 3.17
C CYS A 120 -0.21 11.09 1.70
N LEU A 121 -0.99 10.08 1.27
CA LEU A 121 -0.90 9.50 -0.07
C LEU A 121 -2.04 10.02 -0.95
N SER A 122 -1.73 10.84 -1.95
CA SER A 122 -2.75 11.45 -2.81
C SER A 122 -2.92 10.73 -4.15
N THR A 123 -1.84 10.15 -4.67
CA THR A 123 -1.77 9.54 -6.00
C THR A 123 -1.25 8.10 -5.95
N VAL A 124 -1.46 7.37 -7.05
CA VAL A 124 -0.86 6.03 -7.22
C VAL A 124 0.66 6.10 -7.16
N GLN A 125 1.27 7.15 -7.70
CA GLN A 125 2.71 7.41 -7.61
C GLN A 125 3.17 7.49 -6.15
N ASP A 126 2.48 8.29 -5.32
CA ASP A 126 2.84 8.45 -3.89
C ASP A 126 2.83 7.09 -3.18
N LEU A 127 1.82 6.27 -3.46
CA LEU A 127 1.70 4.93 -2.89
C LEU A 127 2.85 4.01 -3.33
N VAL A 128 3.18 3.99 -4.63
CA VAL A 128 4.28 3.15 -5.13
C VAL A 128 5.63 3.61 -4.61
N ASP A 129 5.85 4.93 -4.51
CA ASP A 129 7.07 5.50 -3.95
C ASP A 129 7.20 5.18 -2.47
N PHE A 130 6.12 5.25 -1.70
CA PHE A 130 6.09 4.82 -0.31
C PHE A 130 6.55 3.35 -0.17
N LEU A 131 5.96 2.44 -0.96
CA LEU A 131 6.34 1.02 -0.94
C LEU A 131 7.83 0.82 -1.30
N ASN A 132 8.31 1.58 -2.30
CA ASN A 132 9.71 1.51 -2.70
C ASN A 132 10.65 2.01 -1.59
N GLN A 133 10.28 3.08 -0.89
CA GLN A 133 11.05 3.63 0.23
C GLN A 133 11.11 2.67 1.42
N GLN A 134 9.99 2.01 1.78
CA GLN A 134 10.00 1.03 2.88
C GLN A 134 10.96 -0.14 2.59
N LYS A 135 11.05 -0.58 1.34
CA LYS A 135 12.00 -1.62 0.95
C LYS A 135 13.46 -1.16 0.99
N ILE A 136 13.74 0.09 0.61
CA ILE A 136 15.10 0.63 0.59
C ILE A 136 15.59 0.92 2.03
N ASN A 137 14.68 1.29 2.94
CA ASN A 137 15.03 1.67 4.30
C ASN A 137 14.20 0.90 5.36
N PRO A 138 14.45 -0.41 5.54
CA PRO A 138 13.74 -1.19 6.55
C PRO A 138 14.03 -0.68 7.99
N ASP A 139 15.19 -0.05 8.21
CA ASP A 139 15.76 0.26 9.54
C ASP A 139 15.34 1.59 10.19
N SER A 140 14.52 2.45 9.57
CA SER A 140 14.11 3.73 10.19
C SER A 140 13.08 3.59 11.33
N GLY A 141 13.03 2.43 11.98
CA GLY A 141 12.16 2.08 13.12
C GLY A 141 12.93 1.80 14.40
N GLU A 142 14.25 2.03 14.41
CA GLU A 142 14.97 2.20 15.66
C GLU A 142 14.61 3.59 16.19
N LEU A 143 13.65 3.62 17.12
CA LEU A 143 13.45 4.77 17.99
C LEU A 143 14.79 5.02 18.69
N ASP A 144 15.54 6.02 18.21
CA ASP A 144 16.53 6.74 19.01
C ASP A 144 15.79 7.30 20.22
N PHE A 145 15.67 6.48 21.26
CA PHE A 145 15.51 7.02 22.61
C PHE A 145 16.74 7.90 22.82
N PRO A 146 16.60 9.17 23.21
CA PRO A 146 17.76 9.92 23.65
C PRO A 146 18.31 9.17 24.83
N GLU A 147 19.45 8.50 24.60
CA GLU A 147 20.34 8.00 25.63
C GLU A 147 20.64 9.23 26.49
N ILE A 148 19.94 9.34 27.61
CA ILE A 148 20.14 10.42 28.56
C ILE A 148 21.61 10.32 28.95
N LEU A 149 22.35 11.30 28.44
CA LEU A 149 23.77 11.48 28.59
C LEU A 149 24.21 11.06 29.99
N SER A 150 25.18 10.15 29.98
CA SER A 150 26.16 9.96 31.02
C SER A 150 26.57 11.29 31.66
N LEU A 151 25.98 11.60 32.81
CA LEU A 151 26.49 12.60 33.74
C LEU A 151 27.49 11.90 34.66
N ASN A 152 28.65 11.57 34.11
CA ASN A 152 29.87 11.45 34.90
C ASN A 152 30.64 12.75 34.71
N SER A 153 30.76 13.54 35.77
CA SER A 153 32.01 14.14 36.27
C SER A 153 31.68 15.09 37.42
N GLU A 154 32.12 14.70 38.62
CA GLU A 154 32.57 15.52 39.77
C GLU A 154 33.10 16.92 39.41
N PRO A 155 33.21 17.91 40.34
CA PRO A 155 33.79 17.74 41.69
C PRO A 155 33.11 18.68 42.73
N GLU A 156 33.52 18.92 43.98
CA GLU A 156 34.80 19.02 44.67
C GLU A 156 34.58 18.98 46.22
N PHE A 157 35.68 18.67 46.93
CA PHE A 157 36.04 18.92 48.34
C PHE A 157 35.33 18.19 49.50
#